data_AF-A0AA35VPS8-F1
#
_entry.id   AF-A0AA35VPS8-F1
#
_cell.length_a   1.000
_cell.length_b   1.000
_cell.length_c   1.000
_cell.angle_alpha   90.00
_cell.angle_beta   90.00
_cell.angle_gamma   90.00
#
_symmetry.space_group_name_H-M   'P 1'
#
loop_
_entity.id
_entity.type
_entity.pdbx_description
1 polymer ?
#
loop_
_entity_poly.entity_id
_entity_poly.type
_entity_poly.pdbx_seq_one_letter_code
_entity_poly.pdbx_strand_id
1 'polypeptide(L)'
;MVPVKKHLGYLISYEKYVKDMDTKMRELNATRRAEEDHLNTNTRFRRETSLQVKGWLEEVEKIEEKVKCIHRNVYNCCSLKIRHTIGQMAFEIIEEIDSVTRQHSQVT
;
A
#
# COMPACT_ATOMS: atom_id res chain seq x y z
N MET A 1 13.02 20.15 -3.91
CA MET A 1 13.78 19.97 -2.65
C MET A 1 12.77 19.64 -1.56
N VAL A 2 12.84 18.47 -0.92
CA VAL A 2 11.92 18.10 0.16
C VAL A 2 12.28 18.91 1.41
N PRO A 3 11.31 19.48 2.14
CA PRO A 3 11.60 20.27 3.34
C PRO A 3 12.42 19.46 4.36
N VAL A 4 13.42 20.08 4.98
CA VAL A 4 14.29 19.44 6.01
C VAL A 4 13.45 18.78 7.11
N LYS A 5 12.34 19.40 7.51
CA LYS A 5 11.38 18.86 8.46
C LYS A 5 10.79 17.52 8.02
N LYS A 6 10.46 17.35 6.73
CA LYS A 6 9.91 16.10 6.20
C LYS A 6 10.97 14.99 6.20
N HIS A 7 12.21 15.30 5.84
CA HIS A 7 13.33 14.36 5.93
C HIS A 7 13.62 13.90 7.37
N LEU A 8 13.63 14.83 8.34
CA LEU A 8 13.75 14.47 9.76
C LEU A 8 12.57 13.61 10.22
N GLY A 9 11.37 13.90 9.72
CA GLY A 9 10.18 13.10 9.95
C GLY A 9 10.36 11.64 9.52
N TYR A 10 10.91 11.39 8.32
CA TYR A 10 11.18 10.02 7.85
C TYR A 10 12.12 9.26 8.79
N LEU A 11 13.13 9.93 9.33
CA LEU A 11 14.08 9.30 10.26
C LEU A 11 13.47 9.01 11.63
N ILE A 12 12.82 10.01 12.24
CA ILE A 12 12.36 9.96 13.64
C ILE A 12 11.08 9.13 13.75
N SER A 13 10.20 9.21 12.75
CA SER A 13 8.88 8.57 12.77
C SER A 13 8.80 7.31 11.90
N TYR A 14 9.92 6.73 11.47
CA TYR A 14 9.92 5.58 10.55
C TYR A 14 9.07 4.41 11.08
N GLU A 15 9.16 4.08 12.37
CA GLU A 15 8.37 3.00 12.97
C GLU A 15 6.87 3.29 12.90
N LYS A 16 6.48 4.56 13.09
CA LYS A 16 5.10 4.98 12.96
C LYS A 16 4.64 4.81 11.51
N TYR A 17 5.41 5.28 10.54
CA TYR A 17 5.07 5.11 9.13
C TYR A 17 4.96 3.63 8.73
N VAL A 18 5.84 2.76 9.22
CA VAL A 18 5.72 1.31 8.96
C VAL A 18 4.44 0.73 9.58
N LYS A 19 4.09 1.10 10.82
CA LYS A 19 2.85 0.64 11.46
C LYS A 19 1.59 1.15 10.77
N ASP A 20 1.59 2.42 10.35
CA ASP A 20 0.48 3.05 9.64
C ASP A 20 0.32 2.39 8.25
N MET A 21 1.43 2.14 7.56
CA MET A 21 1.48 1.39 6.30
C MET A 21 0.90 -0.02 6.48
N ASP A 22 1.31 -0.77 7.51
CA ASP A 22 0.81 -2.13 7.77
C ASP A 22 -0.70 -2.16 8.10
N THR A 23 -1.19 -1.12 8.76
CA THR A 23 -2.63 -0.96 9.07
C THR A 23 -3.40 -0.71 7.78
N LYS A 24 -2.98 0.28 7.00
CA LYS A 24 -3.63 0.63 5.72
C LYS A 24 -3.57 -0.52 4.71
N MET A 25 -2.45 -1.23 4.63
CA MET A 25 -2.31 -2.39 3.74
C MET A 25 -3.25 -3.53 4.15
N ARG A 26 -3.51 -3.72 5.44
CA ARG A 26 -4.50 -4.69 5.92
C ARG A 26 -5.92 -4.32 5.52
N GLU A 27 -6.29 -3.04 5.66
CA GLU A 27 -7.58 -2.52 5.21
C GLU A 27 -7.75 -2.71 3.69
N LEU A 28 -6.75 -2.30 2.90
CA LEU A 28 -6.76 -2.45 1.44
C LEU A 28 -6.88 -3.93 1.02
N ASN A 29 -6.19 -4.84 1.70
CA ASN A 29 -6.29 -6.27 1.44
C ASN A 29 -7.66 -6.86 1.78
N ALA A 30 -8.36 -6.32 2.78
CA ALA A 30 -9.72 -6.73 3.08
C ALA A 30 -10.67 -6.34 1.94
N THR A 31 -10.55 -5.10 1.43
CA THR A 31 -11.27 -4.64 0.24
C THR A 31 -10.93 -5.48 -0.98
N ARG A 32 -9.64 -5.77 -1.21
CA ARG A 32 -9.18 -6.63 -2.32
C ARG A 32 -9.91 -7.97 -2.33
N ARG A 33 -9.97 -8.66 -1.19
CA ARG A 33 -10.62 -9.97 -1.07
C ARG A 33 -12.11 -9.89 -1.37
N ALA A 34 -12.79 -8.83 -0.91
CA ALA A 34 -14.20 -8.63 -1.22
C ALA A 34 -14.41 -8.49 -2.74
N GLU A 35 -13.58 -7.71 -3.43
CA GLU A 35 -13.64 -7.56 -4.89
C GLU A 35 -13.33 -8.87 -5.63
N GLU A 36 -12.32 -9.62 -5.19
CA GLU A 36 -12.01 -10.95 -5.75
C GLU A 36 -13.19 -11.92 -5.61
N ASP A 37 -13.88 -11.92 -4.47
CA ASP A 37 -15.08 -12.72 -4.24
C ASP A 37 -16.25 -12.29 -5.15
N HIS A 38 -16.42 -10.98 -5.34
CA HIS A 38 -17.40 -10.42 -6.29
C HIS A 38 -17.08 -10.83 -7.73
N LEU A 39 -15.81 -10.78 -8.14
CA LEU A 39 -15.36 -11.20 -9.46
C LEU A 39 -15.56 -12.69 -9.71
N ASN A 40 -15.23 -13.53 -8.73
CA ASN A 40 -15.44 -14.97 -8.80
C ASN A 40 -16.93 -15.30 -8.96
N THR A 41 -17.78 -14.60 -8.21
CA THR A 41 -19.23 -14.72 -8.29
C THR A 41 -19.74 -14.31 -9.68
N ASN A 42 -19.33 -13.14 -10.18
CA ASN A 42 -19.75 -12.64 -11.49
C ASN A 42 -19.29 -13.57 -12.63
N THR A 43 -18.06 -14.07 -12.56
CA THR A 43 -17.54 -15.05 -13.53
C THR A 43 -18.37 -16.33 -13.54
N ARG A 44 -18.72 -16.87 -12.36
CA ARG A 44 -19.58 -18.06 -12.24
C ARG A 44 -20.96 -17.85 -12.86
N PHE A 45 -21.51 -16.65 -12.74
CA PHE A 45 -22.82 -16.29 -13.32
C PHE A 45 -22.74 -15.67 -14.73
N ARG A 46 -21.56 -15.68 -15.38
CA ARG A 46 -21.30 -15.06 -16.70
C ARG A 46 -21.75 -13.59 -16.79
N ARG A 47 -21.61 -12.84 -15.71
CA ARG A 47 -21.83 -11.39 -15.68
C ARG A 47 -20.56 -10.67 -16.13
N GLU A 48 -20.73 -9.52 -16.79
CA GLU A 48 -19.59 -8.69 -17.17
C GLU A 48 -18.83 -8.20 -15.93
N THR A 49 -17.50 -8.26 -16.03
CA THR A 49 -16.58 -7.78 -15.01
C THR A 49 -15.98 -6.46 -15.49
N SER A 50 -15.94 -5.46 -14.63
CA SER A 50 -15.29 -4.18 -14.94
C SER A 50 -13.78 -4.36 -15.13
N LEU A 51 -13.26 -3.93 -16.29
CA LEU A 51 -11.81 -3.87 -16.55
C LEU A 51 -11.09 -2.96 -15.55
N GLN A 52 -11.78 -1.95 -15.01
CA GLN A 52 -11.22 -1.02 -14.02
C GLN A 52 -10.94 -1.73 -12.69
N VAL A 53 -11.81 -2.65 -12.25
CA VAL A 53 -11.59 -3.45 -11.03
C VAL A 53 -10.40 -4.38 -11.20
N LYS A 54 -10.23 -5.01 -12.37
CA LYS A 54 -9.04 -5.83 -12.65
C LYS A 54 -7.75 -5.02 -12.60
N GLY A 55 -7.72 -3.84 -13.24
CA GLY A 55 -6.56 -2.95 -13.18
C GLY A 55 -6.23 -2.51 -11.76
N TRP A 56 -7.27 -2.22 -10.96
CA TRP A 56 -7.11 -1.89 -9.54
C TRP A 56 -6.49 -3.04 -8.73
N LEU A 57 -6.91 -4.29 -8.95
CA LEU A 57 -6.33 -5.45 -8.27
C LEU A 57 -4.83 -5.62 -8.56
N GLU A 58 -4.41 -5.40 -9.81
CA GLU A 58 -2.98 -5.44 -10.19
C GLU A 58 -2.16 -4.34 -9.51
N GLU A 59 -2.74 -3.16 -9.28
CA GLU A 59 -2.08 -2.09 -8.53
C GLU A 59 -1.92 -2.44 -7.05
N VAL A 60 -2.94 -3.03 -6.43
CA VAL A 60 -2.87 -3.50 -5.03
C VAL A 60 -1.79 -4.59 -4.86
N GLU A 61 -1.66 -5.51 -5.81
CA GLU A 61 -0.61 -6.54 -5.78
C GLU A 61 0.80 -5.93 -5.81
N LYS A 62 1.04 -4.94 -6.68
CA LYS A 62 2.32 -4.21 -6.74
C LYS A 62 2.65 -3.50 -5.43
N ILE A 63 1.64 -2.91 -4.77
CA ILE A 63 1.81 -2.29 -3.45
C ILE A 63 2.21 -3.35 -2.41
N GLU A 64 1.59 -4.53 -2.44
CA GLU A 64 1.91 -5.62 -1.52
C GLU A 64 3.38 -6.07 -1.64
N GLU A 65 3.91 -6.14 -2.87
CA GLU A 65 5.33 -6.46 -3.10
C GLU A 65 6.26 -5.41 -2.48
N LYS A 66 5.92 -4.13 -2.60
CA LYS A 66 6.70 -3.04 -1.97
C LYS A 66 6.69 -3.15 -0.44
N VAL A 67 5.55 -3.46 0.17
CA VAL A 67 5.42 -3.67 1.61
C VAL A 67 6.31 -4.84 2.07
N LYS A 68 6.27 -5.97 1.36
CA LYS A 68 7.14 -7.13 1.63
C LYS A 68 8.63 -6.77 1.54
N CYS A 69 9.01 -5.92 0.58
CA CYS A 69 10.38 -5.43 0.45
C CYS A 69 10.81 -4.62 1.68
N ILE A 70 9.95 -3.74 2.21
CA ILE A 70 10.24 -2.99 3.43
C ILE A 70 10.44 -3.94 4.62
N HIS A 71 9.54 -4.91 4.85
CA HIS A 71 9.67 -5.84 5.98
C HIS A 71 10.99 -6.62 5.98
N ARG A 72 11.50 -7.00 4.81
CA ARG A 72 12.82 -7.64 4.70
C ARG A 72 13.96 -6.74 5.18
N ASN A 73 13.83 -5.43 5.02
CA ASN A 73 14.86 -4.46 5.36
C ASN A 73 14.77 -3.95 6.81
N VAL A 74 13.61 -4.06 7.46
CA VAL A 74 13.39 -3.58 8.84
C VAL A 74 14.28 -4.30 9.87
N TYR A 75 14.60 -5.57 9.65
CA TYR A 75 15.43 -6.37 10.57
C TYR A 75 16.90 -5.87 10.67
N ASN A 76 17.38 -5.04 9.75
CA ASN A 76 18.75 -4.50 9.72
C ASN A 76 18.82 -2.97 10.01
N CYS A 77 17.82 -2.39 10.68
CA CYS A 77 17.65 -0.92 10.80
C CYS A 77 18.60 -0.18 11.79
N CYS A 78 19.75 -0.75 12.13
CA CYS A 78 20.68 -0.15 13.10
C CYS A 78 21.33 1.17 12.63
N SER A 79 21.23 1.54 11.33
CA SER A 79 21.77 2.81 10.81
C SER A 79 20.70 3.87 10.56
N LEU A 80 21.03 5.13 10.84
CA LEU A 80 20.17 6.29 10.57
C LEU A 80 19.79 6.40 9.09
N LYS A 81 20.73 6.05 8.18
CA LYS A 81 20.47 6.04 6.74
C LYS A 81 19.35 5.05 6.39
N ILE A 82 19.40 3.83 6.92
CA ILE A 82 18.38 2.81 6.66
C ILE A 82 17.03 3.26 7.22
N ARG A 83 16.99 3.81 8.44
CA ARG A 83 15.75 4.32 9.05
C ARG A 83 15.10 5.42 8.22
N HIS A 84 15.89 6.38 7.74
CA HIS A 84 15.40 7.42 6.84
C HIS A 84 14.82 6.85 5.55
N THR A 85 15.52 5.93 4.90
CA THR A 85 15.04 5.27 3.68
C THR A 85 13.74 4.49 3.92
N ILE A 86 13.67 3.69 5.00
CA ILE A 86 12.46 2.94 5.38
C ILE A 86 11.30 3.90 5.64
N GLY A 87 11.52 4.97 6.41
CA GLY A 87 10.48 5.94 6.71
C GLY A 87 9.98 6.70 5.49
N GLN A 88 10.87 7.00 4.53
CA GLN A 88 10.48 7.60 3.26
C GLN A 88 9.65 6.62 2.42
N MET A 89 10.12 5.39 2.24
CA MET A 89 9.41 4.38 1.44
C MET A 89 8.04 4.04 2.05
N ALA A 90 7.95 3.89 3.37
CA ALA A 90 6.69 3.61 4.05
C ALA A 90 5.70 4.78 3.88
N PHE A 91 6.18 6.02 3.95
CA PHE A 91 5.35 7.20 3.69
C PHE A 91 4.84 7.24 2.25
N GLU A 92 5.70 6.97 1.26
CA GLU A 92 5.30 6.92 -0.16
C GLU A 92 4.26 5.82 -0.42
N ILE A 93 4.42 4.63 0.18
CA ILE A 93 3.43 3.55 0.07
C ILE A 93 2.10 3.94 0.72
N ILE A 94 2.10 4.67 1.84
CA ILE A 94 0.86 5.18 2.44
C ILE A 94 0.12 6.09 1.45
N GLU A 95 0.85 7.00 0.76
CA GLU A 95 0.25 7.87 -0.26
C GLU A 95 -0.29 7.07 -1.46
N GLU A 96 0.41 6.02 -1.89
CA GLU A 96 -0.06 5.10 -2.93
C GLU A 96 -1.35 4.36 -2.51
N ILE A 97 -1.40 3.80 -1.29
CA ILE A 97 -2.59 3.13 -0.75
C ILE A 97 -3.77 4.10 -0.70
N ASP A 98 -3.55 5.33 -0.22
CA ASP A 98 -4.60 6.34 -0.15
C ASP A 98 -5.13 6.73 -1.55
N SER A 99 -4.24 6.80 -2.55
CA SER A 99 -4.62 7.06 -3.94
C SER A 99 -5.47 5.93 -4.51
N VAL A 100 -5.01 4.69 -4.39
CA VAL A 100 -5.68 3.49 -4.91
C VAL A 100 -7.02 3.26 -4.21
N THR A 101 -7.13 3.54 -2.92
CA THR A 101 -8.40 3.47 -2.16
C THR A 101 -9.40 4.51 -2.66
N ARG A 102 -8.96 5.73 -2.99
CA ARG A 102 -9.82 6.78 -3.55
C ARG A 102 -10.30 6.44 -4.96
N GLN A 103 -9.41 5.91 -5.80
CA GLN A 103 -9.75 5.46 -7.16
C GLN A 103 -10.81 4.35 -7.11
N HIS A 104 -10.66 3.37 -6.20
CA HIS A 104 -11.67 2.32 -6.00
C HIS A 104 -13.04 2.90 -5.68
N SER A 105 -13.10 3.86 -4.77
CA SER A 105 -14.34 4.53 -4.34
C SER A 105 -15.04 5.32 -5.44
N GLN A 106 -14.39 5.54 -6.59
CA GLN A 106 -14.96 6.19 -7.77
C GLN A 106 -15.44 5.19 -8.83
N VAL A 107 -14.99 3.93 -8.73
CA VAL A 107 -15.29 2.85 -9.69
C VAL A 107 -16.39 1.93 -9.16
N THR A 108 -16.48 1.77 -7.84
CA THR A 108 -17.48 0.94 -7.13
C THR A 108 -18.59 1.79 -6.53
#